data_AF-A0A925VY38-F1
#
_entry.id   AF-A0A925VY38-F1
#
_cell.length_a   1.000
_cell.length_b   1.000
_cell.length_c   1.000
_cell.angle_alpha   90.00
_cell.angle_beta   90.00
_cell.angle_gamma   90.00
#
_symmetry.space_group_name_H-M   'P 1'
#
loop_
_entity.id
_entity.type
_entity.pdbx_description
1 polymer ?
#
loop_
_entity_poly.entity_id
_entity_poly.type
_entity_poly.pdbx_seq_one_letter_code
_entity_poly.pdbx_strand_id
1 'polypeptide(L)'
;MAASGKKAPSRARKTSSTAAGTSRSATRTARKKSASKPASKTSKTSKTSKMSKSAGSLNTGMNVVLQTSAGEIVLRWPGGTELRELQRRVMEWSHIVRNRRRWNRTADSSEQQSERAREFLRFLGITDAQRRMLATSLRVSVVIPYAAEDIGWEARILPWEYLLSAGTKDLRTGSLVVSRWLEHEHVAKPVAANPSVLFVEGVPSALADTWDFTEESRLVRASFPNSTFTRLASPTRAALRDVLKKEKPAIVHLAGFDNHQGLALVKGEEDSTTQDGYLLCKAG
;
A
#
# COMPACT_ATOMS: atom_id res chain seq x y z
N MET A 1 4.02 70.39 -18.86
CA MET A 1 4.00 69.93 -17.47
C MET A 1 4.44 68.47 -17.44
N ALA A 2 5.53 68.21 -16.71
CA ALA A 2 6.26 66.95 -16.70
C ALA A 2 5.90 66.10 -15.47
N ALA A 3 5.80 64.79 -15.64
CA ALA A 3 5.93 63.77 -14.57
C ALA A 3 6.23 62.43 -15.27
N SER A 4 7.49 62.06 -15.52
CA SER A 4 8.47 61.47 -14.59
C SER A 4 8.09 60.05 -14.14
N GLY A 5 8.42 59.08 -14.99
CA GLY A 5 8.36 57.65 -14.68
C GLY A 5 9.68 57.17 -14.06
N LYS A 6 9.60 56.54 -12.88
CA LYS A 6 10.74 55.91 -12.21
C LYS A 6 10.77 54.40 -12.50
N LYS A 7 11.82 53.96 -13.19
CA LYS A 7 12.25 52.55 -13.31
C LYS A 7 13.02 52.14 -12.06
N ALA A 8 12.75 50.93 -11.54
CA ALA A 8 13.55 50.28 -10.51
C ALA A 8 14.56 49.29 -11.14
N PRO A 9 15.78 49.14 -10.56
CA PRO A 9 16.88 48.43 -11.21
C PRO A 9 16.95 46.92 -10.94
N SER A 10 17.46 46.25 -11.97
CA SER A 10 17.85 44.84 -12.04
C SER A 10 18.94 44.47 -11.04
N ARG A 11 18.77 43.34 -10.34
CA ARG A 11 19.80 42.77 -9.46
C ARG A 11 20.50 41.60 -10.15
N ALA A 12 21.74 41.84 -10.56
CA ALA A 12 22.65 40.86 -11.13
C ALA A 12 23.05 39.79 -10.09
N ARG A 13 23.00 38.52 -10.47
CA ARG A 13 23.44 37.37 -9.68
C ARG A 13 24.89 37.06 -10.05
N LYS A 14 25.82 37.34 -9.14
CA LYS A 14 27.24 36.96 -9.27
C LYS A 14 27.39 35.45 -9.09
N THR A 15 28.00 34.83 -10.08
CA THR A 15 28.62 33.50 -10.04
C THR A 15 29.97 33.60 -9.33
N SER A 16 30.21 32.78 -8.31
CA SER A 16 31.55 32.55 -7.76
C SER A 16 31.84 31.07 -7.70
N SER A 17 32.67 30.64 -8.64
CA SER A 17 33.43 29.39 -8.65
C SER A 17 34.50 29.39 -7.55
N THR A 18 34.63 28.28 -6.83
CA THR A 18 35.80 27.93 -6.00
C THR A 18 35.83 26.40 -5.99
N ALA A 19 36.72 25.77 -6.74
CA ALA A 19 38.15 25.55 -6.48
C ALA A 19 38.37 24.15 -5.87
N ALA A 20 39.26 23.44 -6.54
CA ALA A 20 39.71 22.09 -6.29
C ALA A 20 40.33 21.93 -4.89
N GLY A 21 40.20 20.74 -4.32
CA GLY A 21 40.73 20.41 -3.00
C GLY A 21 40.83 18.91 -2.75
N THR A 22 41.87 18.32 -3.33
CA THR A 22 42.74 17.31 -2.70
C THR A 22 42.15 15.96 -2.28
N SER A 23 42.43 14.97 -3.12
CA SER A 23 42.51 13.54 -2.78
C SER A 23 43.47 13.28 -1.63
N ARG A 24 43.01 12.61 -0.57
CA ARG A 24 43.88 11.91 0.39
C ARG A 24 43.41 10.48 0.59
N SER A 25 44.19 9.59 0.00
CA SER A 25 44.28 8.16 0.25
C SER A 25 44.64 7.90 1.71
N ALA A 26 43.94 6.99 2.38
CA ALA A 26 44.38 6.40 3.64
C ALA A 26 44.06 4.91 3.66
N THR A 27 45.09 4.15 3.36
CA THR A 27 45.26 2.70 3.55
C THR A 27 45.11 2.36 5.03
N ARG A 28 44.19 1.44 5.39
CA ARG A 28 44.24 0.73 6.68
C ARG A 28 43.88 -0.75 6.52
N THR A 29 44.94 -1.51 6.28
CA THR A 29 45.33 -2.74 7.00
C THR A 29 44.24 -3.68 7.50
N ALA A 30 44.13 -4.80 6.77
CA ALA A 30 43.55 -6.05 7.24
C ALA A 30 44.36 -6.60 8.44
N ARG A 31 43.65 -7.01 9.50
CA ARG A 31 44.24 -7.80 10.60
C ARG A 31 43.44 -9.09 10.80
N LYS A 32 44.16 -10.18 10.52
CA LYS A 32 43.83 -11.60 10.64
C LYS A 32 44.06 -12.05 12.10
N LYS A 33 43.15 -12.85 12.68
CA LYS A 33 43.36 -13.81 13.80
C LYS A 33 42.05 -14.61 13.97
N SER A 34 41.95 -15.84 13.47
CA SER A 34 42.41 -17.14 14.02
C SER A 34 41.61 -17.65 15.23
N ALA A 35 40.75 -18.63 14.93
CA ALA A 35 40.46 -19.90 15.62
C ALA A 35 40.22 -19.93 17.14
N SER A 36 39.06 -20.49 17.54
CA SER A 36 39.03 -21.71 18.38
C SER A 36 37.63 -22.36 18.40
N LYS A 37 37.60 -23.66 18.09
CA LYS A 37 36.61 -24.65 18.55
C LYS A 37 37.15 -25.23 19.88
N PRO A 38 36.29 -25.75 20.77
CA PRO A 38 36.07 -27.20 20.77
C PRO A 38 34.62 -27.65 21.03
N ALA A 39 34.41 -28.95 20.76
CA ALA A 39 33.21 -29.78 20.94
C ALA A 39 32.77 -29.91 22.43
N SER A 40 31.66 -30.52 22.86
CA SER A 40 30.83 -31.61 22.33
C SER A 40 29.59 -31.83 23.23
N LYS A 41 28.60 -32.58 22.72
CA LYS A 41 27.57 -33.39 23.44
C LYS A 41 26.45 -32.56 24.13
N THR A 42 25.18 -32.93 24.15
CA THR A 42 24.52 -34.24 24.00
C THR A 42 23.05 -34.03 23.61
N SER A 43 22.55 -34.99 22.85
CA SER A 43 21.17 -35.25 22.46
C SER A 43 20.12 -35.14 23.57
N LYS A 44 18.99 -34.47 23.29
CA LYS A 44 17.67 -34.89 23.81
C LYS A 44 16.61 -34.69 22.73
N THR A 45 16.22 -35.84 22.20
CA THR A 45 15.01 -36.13 21.42
C THR A 45 13.78 -35.49 22.07
N SER A 46 13.17 -34.54 21.38
CA SER A 46 11.78 -34.15 21.65
C SER A 46 10.97 -34.35 20.38
N LYS A 47 9.82 -34.97 20.59
CA LYS A 47 8.97 -35.63 19.62
C LYS A 47 8.47 -34.68 18.54
N THR A 48 8.73 -35.08 17.30
CA THR A 48 8.07 -34.65 16.08
C THR A 48 6.56 -34.93 16.18
N SER A 49 5.77 -33.91 16.54
CA SER A 49 4.36 -33.88 16.16
C SER A 49 4.28 -33.48 14.70
N LYS A 50 4.08 -34.48 13.83
CA LYS A 50 3.61 -34.29 12.45
C LYS A 50 2.29 -33.55 12.50
N MET A 51 2.32 -32.22 12.39
CA MET A 51 1.22 -31.45 11.82
C MET A 51 1.42 -31.42 10.30
N SER A 52 1.12 -32.53 9.65
CA SER A 52 0.73 -32.51 8.25
C SER A 52 -0.68 -31.92 8.18
N LYS A 53 -0.79 -30.59 8.10
CA LYS A 53 -2.03 -29.92 7.67
C LYS A 53 -1.83 -29.46 6.23
N SER A 54 -2.30 -30.32 5.33
CA SER A 54 -2.61 -30.12 3.91
C SER A 54 -2.10 -28.84 3.23
N ALA A 55 -0.85 -28.86 2.78
CA ALA A 55 -0.47 -28.14 1.57
C ALA A 55 -1.03 -28.94 0.39
N GLY A 56 -2.19 -28.54 -0.16
CA GLY A 56 -2.76 -29.28 -1.29
C GLY A 56 -4.22 -29.07 -1.66
N SER A 57 -4.95 -28.10 -1.07
CA SER A 57 -6.18 -27.65 -1.73
C SER A 57 -5.79 -26.61 -2.77
N LEU A 58 -5.54 -27.08 -3.99
CA LEU A 58 -5.34 -26.23 -5.17
C LEU A 58 -6.58 -25.33 -5.30
N ASN A 59 -6.45 -24.06 -4.89
CA ASN A 59 -7.45 -23.01 -5.10
C ASN A 59 -7.72 -22.90 -6.60
N THR A 60 -8.67 -23.68 -7.07
CA THR A 60 -9.17 -23.68 -8.43
C THR A 60 -10.47 -22.90 -8.39
N GLY A 61 -10.45 -21.66 -8.89
CA GLY A 61 -11.69 -20.94 -9.21
C GLY A 61 -12.00 -19.66 -8.43
N MET A 62 -11.03 -18.95 -7.87
CA MET A 62 -11.30 -17.55 -7.50
C MET A 62 -11.53 -16.74 -8.78
N ASN A 63 -12.64 -16.01 -8.84
CA ASN A 63 -12.95 -15.12 -9.95
C ASN A 63 -12.89 -13.69 -9.46
N VAL A 64 -12.02 -12.86 -10.07
CA VAL A 64 -12.07 -11.42 -9.87
C VAL A 64 -12.97 -10.83 -10.95
N VAL A 65 -13.93 -10.00 -10.57
CA VAL A 65 -14.89 -9.43 -11.52
C VAL A 65 -14.61 -7.94 -11.70
N LEU A 66 -14.44 -7.49 -12.94
CA LEU A 66 -14.43 -6.08 -13.28
C LEU A 66 -15.84 -5.68 -13.72
N GLN A 67 -16.55 -4.93 -12.88
CA GLN A 67 -17.88 -4.42 -13.17
C GLN A 67 -17.78 -3.03 -13.79
N THR A 68 -18.50 -2.83 -14.88
CA THR A 68 -18.58 -1.57 -15.63
C THR A 68 -20.04 -1.24 -15.95
N SER A 69 -20.32 -0.04 -16.44
CA SER A 69 -21.65 0.30 -16.95
C SER A 69 -22.02 -0.47 -18.23
N ALA A 70 -21.03 -1.02 -18.96
CA ALA A 70 -21.23 -1.75 -20.21
C ALA A 70 -21.33 -3.27 -20.02
N GLY A 71 -21.06 -3.79 -18.82
CA GLY A 71 -21.06 -5.21 -18.51
C GLY A 71 -19.98 -5.63 -17.53
N GLU A 72 -19.79 -6.94 -17.41
CA GLU A 72 -18.84 -7.56 -16.48
C GLU A 72 -17.73 -8.30 -17.23
N ILE A 73 -16.51 -8.23 -16.69
CA ILE A 73 -15.36 -9.04 -17.13
C ILE A 73 -14.98 -9.97 -16.00
N VAL A 74 -15.12 -11.27 -16.22
CA VAL A 74 -14.73 -12.29 -15.24
C VAL A 74 -13.29 -12.72 -15.51
N LEU A 75 -12.41 -12.40 -14.58
CA LEU A 75 -11.00 -12.82 -14.59
C LEU A 75 -10.87 -14.10 -13.79
N ARG A 76 -10.52 -15.20 -14.46
CA ARG A 76 -10.23 -16.47 -13.79
C ARG A 76 -8.86 -16.37 -13.16
N TRP A 77 -8.81 -16.42 -11.83
CA TRP A 77 -7.53 -16.37 -11.13
C TRP A 77 -6.78 -17.70 -11.31
N PRO A 78 -5.50 -17.68 -11.72
CA PRO A 78 -4.75 -18.89 -12.00
C PRO A 78 -4.50 -19.68 -10.70
N GLY A 79 -4.46 -21.01 -10.84
CA GLY A 79 -4.02 -21.93 -9.80
C GLY A 79 -2.63 -22.50 -10.07
N GLY A 80 -2.13 -23.36 -9.18
CA GLY A 80 -0.95 -24.19 -9.44
C GLY A 80 0.34 -23.39 -9.75
N THR A 81 1.01 -23.72 -10.86
CA THR A 81 2.26 -23.09 -11.29
C THR A 81 2.06 -21.67 -11.82
N GLU A 82 0.97 -21.42 -12.53
CA GLU A 82 0.60 -20.10 -13.03
C GLU A 82 0.37 -19.09 -11.91
N LEU A 83 -0.15 -19.57 -10.76
CA LEU A 83 -0.30 -18.74 -9.56
C LEU A 83 1.04 -18.18 -9.07
N ARG A 84 2.13 -18.96 -9.11
CA ARG A 84 3.46 -18.49 -8.67
C ARG A 84 3.99 -17.37 -9.56
N GLU A 85 3.78 -17.50 -10.86
CA GLU A 85 4.19 -16.46 -11.82
C GLU A 85 3.34 -15.19 -11.65
N LEU A 86 2.03 -15.35 -11.40
CA LEU A 86 1.17 -14.22 -11.06
C LEU A 86 1.65 -13.53 -9.76
N GLN A 87 1.89 -14.28 -8.69
CA GLN A 87 2.42 -13.77 -7.42
C GLN A 87 3.70 -12.95 -7.63
N ARG A 88 4.65 -13.49 -8.39
CA ARG A 88 5.90 -12.81 -8.73
C ARG A 88 5.66 -11.47 -9.43
N ARG A 89 4.80 -11.46 -10.46
CA ARG A 89 4.47 -10.24 -11.22
C ARG A 89 3.69 -9.22 -10.40
N VAL A 90 2.80 -9.67 -9.52
CA VAL A 90 2.05 -8.79 -8.61
C VAL A 90 3.01 -8.07 -7.67
N MET A 91 3.95 -8.79 -7.05
CA MET A 91 4.98 -8.19 -6.19
C MET A 91 5.83 -7.19 -6.97
N GLU A 92 6.21 -7.53 -8.19
CA GLU A 92 6.94 -6.62 -9.08
C GLU A 92 6.15 -5.33 -9.35
N TRP A 93 4.84 -5.45 -9.65
CA TRP A 93 3.94 -4.31 -9.79
C TRP A 93 3.81 -3.45 -8.54
N SER A 94 3.76 -4.06 -7.35
CA SER A 94 3.74 -3.33 -6.08
C SER A 94 5.03 -2.52 -5.88
N HIS A 95 6.20 -3.11 -6.17
CA HIS A 95 7.48 -2.38 -6.15
C HIS A 95 7.53 -1.26 -7.18
N ILE A 96 7.00 -1.54 -8.36
CA ILE A 96 6.90 -0.60 -9.48
C ILE A 96 6.11 0.63 -9.06
N VAL A 97 4.87 0.45 -8.63
CA VAL A 97 3.98 1.56 -8.28
C VAL A 97 4.46 2.32 -7.03
N ARG A 98 5.07 1.64 -6.05
CA ARG A 98 5.71 2.31 -4.89
C ARG A 98 6.82 3.27 -5.33
N ASN A 99 7.58 2.92 -6.37
CA ASN A 99 8.69 3.73 -6.89
C ASN A 99 8.32 4.71 -8.02
N ARG A 100 7.02 4.95 -8.25
CA ARG A 100 6.50 5.79 -9.35
C ARG A 100 7.08 7.21 -9.42
N ARG A 101 7.55 7.78 -8.29
CA ARG A 101 8.19 9.10 -8.25
C ARG A 101 9.40 9.20 -9.19
N ARG A 102 10.07 8.08 -9.47
CA ARG A 102 11.25 8.03 -10.35
C ARG A 102 10.88 8.10 -11.85
N TRP A 103 9.65 7.76 -12.23
CA TRP A 103 9.24 7.63 -13.63
C TRP A 103 8.45 8.81 -14.16
N ASN A 104 7.79 9.58 -13.29
CA ASN A 104 7.10 10.79 -13.72
C ASN A 104 8.03 11.87 -14.32
N ARG A 105 9.34 11.61 -14.43
CA ARG A 105 10.34 12.56 -14.94
C ARG A 105 10.63 12.41 -16.44
N THR A 106 10.27 11.31 -17.11
CA THR A 106 10.52 11.14 -18.56
C THR A 106 9.32 10.51 -19.28
N ALA A 107 8.96 11.08 -20.43
CA ALA A 107 7.83 10.63 -21.25
C ALA A 107 7.98 9.15 -21.69
N ASP A 108 9.18 8.77 -22.11
CA ASP A 108 9.51 7.39 -22.53
C ASP A 108 9.21 6.36 -21.45
N SER A 109 9.41 6.71 -20.17
CA SER A 109 9.12 5.79 -19.08
C SER A 109 7.61 5.61 -18.85
N SER A 110 6.79 6.65 -19.10
CA SER A 110 5.34 6.54 -19.00
C SER A 110 4.73 5.65 -20.08
N GLU A 111 5.26 5.72 -21.31
CA GLU A 111 4.80 4.86 -22.41
C GLU A 111 5.19 3.40 -22.17
N GLN A 112 6.44 3.15 -21.76
CA GLN A 112 6.90 1.81 -21.37
C GLN A 112 6.06 1.19 -20.26
N GLN A 113 5.70 1.96 -19.22
CA GLN A 113 4.81 1.44 -18.17
C GLN A 113 3.39 1.18 -18.68
N SER A 114 2.91 1.95 -19.66
CA SER A 114 1.60 1.73 -20.27
C SER A 114 1.60 0.44 -21.09
N GLU A 115 2.64 0.17 -21.89
CA GLU A 115 2.78 -1.11 -22.59
C GLU A 115 2.87 -2.27 -21.61
N ARG A 116 3.69 -2.14 -20.58
CA ARG A 116 3.82 -3.17 -19.55
C ARG A 116 2.49 -3.45 -18.84
N ALA A 117 1.70 -2.42 -18.57
CA ALA A 117 0.35 -2.58 -18.04
C ALA A 117 -0.56 -3.32 -19.03
N ARG A 118 -0.53 -2.97 -20.33
CA ARG A 118 -1.27 -3.69 -21.39
C ARG A 118 -0.90 -5.17 -21.44
N GLU A 119 0.38 -5.49 -21.42
CA GLU A 119 0.89 -6.87 -21.37
C GLU A 119 0.37 -7.62 -20.14
N PHE A 120 0.36 -6.97 -18.98
CA PHE A 120 -0.13 -7.58 -17.76
C PHE A 120 -1.65 -7.80 -17.77
N LEU A 121 -2.43 -6.86 -18.31
CA LEU A 121 -3.87 -7.05 -18.49
C LEU A 121 -4.17 -8.23 -19.45
N ARG A 122 -3.40 -8.37 -20.54
CA ARG A 122 -3.48 -9.54 -21.44
C ARG A 122 -3.14 -10.84 -20.71
N PHE A 123 -2.11 -10.83 -19.86
CA PHE A 123 -1.75 -11.98 -19.02
C PHE A 123 -2.89 -12.38 -18.06
N LEU A 124 -3.66 -11.43 -17.54
CA LEU A 124 -4.86 -11.69 -16.74
C LEU A 124 -6.08 -12.16 -17.57
N GLY A 125 -5.94 -12.27 -18.90
CA GLY A 125 -7.01 -12.70 -19.80
C GLY A 125 -7.90 -11.57 -20.33
N ILE A 126 -7.53 -10.29 -20.14
CA ILE A 126 -8.28 -9.17 -20.69
C ILE A 126 -7.97 -9.03 -22.19
N THR A 127 -8.98 -9.25 -23.00
CA THR A 127 -8.93 -9.11 -24.46
C THR A 127 -8.93 -7.64 -24.89
N ASP A 128 -8.54 -7.35 -26.14
CA ASP A 128 -8.60 -5.99 -26.67
C ASP A 128 -10.02 -5.41 -26.73
N ALA A 129 -11.03 -6.26 -26.97
CA ALA A 129 -12.44 -5.85 -26.92
C ALA A 129 -12.84 -5.41 -25.50
N GLN A 130 -12.46 -6.20 -24.48
CA GLN A 130 -12.68 -5.85 -23.08
C GLN A 130 -11.86 -4.62 -22.65
N ARG A 131 -10.65 -4.44 -23.18
CA ARG A 131 -9.82 -3.24 -22.95
C ARG A 131 -10.50 -1.98 -23.48
N ARG A 132 -11.09 -2.03 -24.68
CA ARG A 132 -11.90 -0.94 -25.24
C ARG A 132 -13.12 -0.66 -24.37
N MET A 133 -13.82 -1.70 -23.91
CA MET A 133 -14.96 -1.55 -22.99
C MET A 133 -14.56 -0.86 -21.67
N LEU A 134 -13.42 -1.24 -21.09
CA LEU A 134 -12.86 -0.59 -19.90
C LEU A 134 -12.51 0.87 -20.17
N ALA A 135 -11.95 1.17 -21.36
CA ALA A 135 -11.58 2.53 -21.75
C ALA A 135 -12.79 3.46 -21.93
N THR A 136 -13.92 2.95 -22.43
CA THR A 136 -15.14 3.75 -22.56
C THR A 136 -15.93 3.91 -21.26
N SER A 137 -15.54 3.18 -20.21
CA SER A 137 -16.21 3.23 -18.91
C SER A 137 -15.68 4.38 -18.07
N LEU A 138 -16.56 5.17 -17.46
CA LEU A 138 -16.16 6.21 -16.50
C LEU A 138 -15.72 5.62 -15.15
N ARG A 139 -16.28 4.46 -14.80
CA ARG A 139 -16.03 3.77 -13.53
C ARG A 139 -15.85 2.27 -13.77
N VAL A 140 -14.88 1.70 -13.06
CA VAL A 140 -14.68 0.25 -12.95
C VAL A 140 -14.66 -0.13 -11.47
N SER A 141 -15.50 -1.08 -11.09
CA SER A 141 -15.47 -1.70 -9.76
C SER A 141 -14.80 -3.06 -9.86
N VAL A 142 -13.69 -3.25 -9.15
CA VAL A 142 -12.97 -4.52 -9.08
C VAL A 142 -13.47 -5.28 -7.86
N VAL A 143 -14.25 -6.32 -8.09
CA VAL A 143 -14.81 -7.19 -7.06
C VAL A 143 -13.86 -8.36 -6.83
N ILE A 144 -13.36 -8.47 -5.60
CA ILE A 144 -12.36 -9.44 -5.18
C ILE A 144 -12.99 -10.31 -4.10
N PRO A 145 -13.21 -11.62 -4.36
CA PRO A 145 -13.69 -12.53 -3.33
C PRO A 145 -12.70 -12.64 -2.17
N TYR A 146 -13.20 -12.65 -0.94
CA TYR A 146 -12.42 -12.88 0.26
C TYR A 146 -12.88 -14.13 0.99
N ALA A 147 -11.95 -15.07 1.16
CA ALA A 147 -12.13 -16.23 2.01
C ALA A 147 -11.22 -16.18 3.25
N ALA A 148 -9.93 -15.92 3.04
CA ALA A 148 -8.92 -15.85 4.10
C ALA A 148 -7.73 -14.98 3.70
N GLU A 149 -6.89 -14.61 4.67
CA GLU A 149 -5.72 -13.75 4.45
C GLU A 149 -4.64 -14.37 3.57
N ASP A 150 -4.49 -15.69 3.57
CA ASP A 150 -3.51 -16.42 2.76
C ASP A 150 -4.05 -16.83 1.38
N ILE A 151 -5.34 -16.60 1.12
CA ILE A 151 -6.02 -16.92 -0.13
C ILE A 151 -6.21 -15.67 -0.97
N GLY A 152 -5.84 -15.75 -2.26
CA GLY A 152 -6.11 -14.69 -3.26
C GLY A 152 -5.52 -13.32 -2.90
N TRP A 153 -4.50 -13.27 -2.05
CA TRP A 153 -3.88 -12.02 -1.58
C TRP A 153 -3.29 -11.21 -2.74
N GLU A 154 -2.91 -11.88 -3.82
CA GLU A 154 -2.36 -11.26 -5.03
C GLU A 154 -3.37 -10.28 -5.63
N ALA A 155 -4.65 -10.66 -5.69
CA ALA A 155 -5.70 -9.79 -6.20
C ALA A 155 -5.90 -8.56 -5.32
N ARG A 156 -5.67 -8.68 -4.00
CA ARG A 156 -5.86 -7.59 -3.04
C ARG A 156 -4.74 -6.55 -3.13
N ILE A 157 -3.50 -7.00 -3.28
CA ILE A 157 -2.34 -6.11 -3.31
C ILE A 157 -2.01 -5.59 -4.72
N LEU A 158 -2.58 -6.19 -5.76
CA LEU A 158 -2.38 -5.74 -7.13
C LEU A 158 -2.85 -4.29 -7.28
N PRO A 159 -2.06 -3.39 -7.90
CA PRO A 159 -2.41 -1.99 -8.06
C PRO A 159 -3.39 -1.79 -9.22
N TRP A 160 -4.61 -2.32 -9.08
CA TRP A 160 -5.67 -2.29 -10.09
C TRP A 160 -5.91 -0.91 -10.68
N GLU A 161 -5.92 0.12 -9.82
CA GLU A 161 -6.16 1.50 -10.22
C GLU A 161 -5.11 1.97 -11.23
N TYR A 162 -3.84 1.67 -10.98
CA TYR A 162 -2.75 2.01 -11.89
C TYR A 162 -2.81 1.17 -13.16
N LEU A 163 -2.94 -0.15 -13.02
CA LEU A 163 -2.95 -1.08 -14.15
C LEU A 163 -4.05 -0.79 -15.16
N LEU A 164 -5.28 -0.62 -14.68
CA LEU A 164 -6.43 -0.32 -15.54
C LEU A 164 -6.30 1.07 -16.15
N SER A 165 -5.86 2.06 -15.37
CA SER A 165 -5.68 3.42 -15.89
C SER A 165 -4.58 3.52 -16.95
N ALA A 166 -3.41 2.91 -16.71
CA ALA A 166 -2.27 2.93 -17.61
C ALA A 166 -2.52 2.05 -18.84
N GLY A 167 -3.06 0.84 -18.64
CA GLY A 167 -3.31 -0.13 -19.71
C GLY A 167 -4.47 0.25 -20.65
N THR A 168 -5.26 1.27 -20.32
CA THR A 168 -6.33 1.79 -21.19
C THR A 168 -6.08 3.23 -21.64
N LYS A 169 -4.99 3.87 -21.21
CA LYS A 169 -4.77 5.32 -21.40
C LYS A 169 -4.81 5.75 -22.87
N ASP A 170 -4.29 4.92 -23.77
CA ASP A 170 -4.25 5.13 -25.22
C ASP A 170 -5.63 5.15 -25.89
N LEU A 171 -6.64 4.60 -25.22
CA LEU A 171 -8.01 4.47 -25.74
C LEU A 171 -9.00 5.44 -25.07
N ARG A 172 -8.55 6.20 -24.06
CA ARG A 172 -9.42 7.06 -23.24
C ARG A 172 -9.37 8.52 -23.66
N THR A 173 -10.52 9.16 -23.63
CA THR A 173 -10.67 10.62 -23.77
C THR A 173 -10.85 11.34 -22.43
N GLY A 174 -11.08 10.60 -21.34
CA GLY A 174 -11.33 11.15 -20.00
C GLY A 174 -10.76 10.30 -18.88
N SER A 175 -10.97 10.75 -17.64
CA SER A 175 -10.50 10.07 -16.43
C SER A 175 -11.27 8.78 -16.16
N LEU A 176 -10.59 7.78 -15.61
CA LEU A 176 -11.18 6.51 -15.17
C LEU A 176 -11.17 6.46 -13.64
N VAL A 177 -12.32 6.22 -13.03
CA VAL A 177 -12.43 5.95 -11.59
C VAL A 177 -12.40 4.45 -11.37
N VAL A 178 -11.41 3.97 -10.63
CA VAL A 178 -11.31 2.56 -10.24
C VAL A 178 -11.58 2.44 -8.75
N SER A 179 -12.54 1.60 -8.38
CA SER A 179 -12.82 1.24 -6.98
C SER A 179 -12.60 -0.25 -6.78
N ARG A 180 -12.04 -0.65 -5.62
CA ARG A 180 -11.88 -2.05 -5.23
C ARG A 180 -12.91 -2.41 -4.17
N TRP A 181 -13.51 -3.58 -4.32
CA TRP A 181 -14.53 -4.13 -3.43
C TRP A 181 -14.04 -5.48 -2.97
N LEU A 182 -13.88 -5.62 -1.66
CA LEU A 182 -13.58 -6.91 -1.06
C LEU A 182 -14.92 -7.57 -0.70
N GLU A 183 -15.28 -8.60 -1.46
CA GLU A 183 -16.54 -9.32 -1.27
C GLU A 183 -16.37 -10.35 -0.17
N HIS A 184 -17.15 -10.17 0.90
CA HIS A 184 -17.26 -11.13 1.99
C HIS A 184 -18.63 -11.81 1.90
N GLU A 185 -18.73 -13.06 2.36
CA GLU A 185 -20.01 -13.80 2.44
C GLU A 185 -21.08 -13.06 3.26
N HIS A 186 -20.66 -12.16 4.15
CA HIS A 186 -21.55 -11.32 4.94
C HIS A 186 -21.75 -9.96 4.27
N VAL A 187 -22.94 -9.76 3.71
CA VAL A 187 -23.40 -8.43 3.29
C VAL A 187 -23.46 -7.53 4.52
N ALA A 188 -22.65 -6.48 4.53
CA ALA A 188 -22.71 -5.47 5.59
C ALA A 188 -24.12 -4.88 5.65
N LYS A 189 -24.69 -4.79 6.85
CA LYS A 189 -25.96 -4.09 7.03
C LYS A 189 -25.78 -2.63 6.63
N PRO A 190 -26.78 -2.00 5.98
CA PRO A 190 -26.75 -0.58 5.73
C PRO A 190 -26.45 0.18 7.02
N VAL A 191 -25.52 1.13 6.94
CA VAL A 191 -25.16 1.98 8.06
C VAL A 191 -26.37 2.82 8.44
N ALA A 192 -26.73 2.86 9.73
CA ALA A 192 -27.82 3.69 10.22
C ALA A 192 -27.57 5.18 9.91
N ALA A 193 -28.62 6.00 9.86
CA ALA A 193 -28.49 7.44 9.59
C ALA A 193 -27.55 8.16 10.57
N ASN A 194 -27.51 7.69 11.82
CA ASN A 194 -26.64 8.19 12.89
C ASN A 194 -25.73 7.05 13.38
N PRO A 195 -24.65 6.73 12.65
CA PRO A 195 -23.76 5.63 13.05
C PRO A 195 -23.04 5.89 14.37
N SER A 196 -22.60 4.84 15.05
CA SER A 196 -21.52 4.95 16.02
C SER A 196 -20.18 5.02 15.28
N VAL A 197 -19.38 6.02 15.61
CA VAL A 197 -18.08 6.30 14.99
C VAL A 197 -16.99 6.13 16.04
N LEU A 198 -16.05 5.23 15.78
CA LEU A 198 -14.82 5.07 16.56
C LEU A 198 -13.66 5.69 15.79
N PHE A 199 -13.07 6.75 16.33
CA PHE A 199 -11.83 7.35 15.83
C PHE A 199 -10.65 6.79 16.62
N VAL A 200 -9.73 6.11 15.95
CA VAL A 200 -8.54 5.49 16.56
C VAL A 200 -7.30 6.24 16.13
N GLU A 201 -6.50 6.65 17.10
CA GLU A 201 -5.21 7.29 16.84
C GLU A 201 -4.09 6.31 17.09
N GLY A 202 -3.18 6.18 16.14
CA GLY A 202 -2.05 5.27 16.17
C GLY A 202 -0.77 6.08 16.11
N VAL A 203 -0.39 6.66 17.25
CA VAL A 203 0.86 7.44 17.37
C VAL A 203 1.82 6.66 18.26
N PRO A 204 2.92 6.13 17.69
CA PRO A 204 4.00 5.57 18.51
C PRO A 204 4.50 6.62 19.50
N SER A 205 4.85 6.20 20.71
CA SER A 205 5.31 7.12 21.77
C SER A 205 6.48 8.00 21.33
N ALA A 206 7.41 7.47 20.52
CA ALA A 206 8.53 8.21 19.96
C ALA A 206 8.13 9.35 18.98
N LEU A 207 6.88 9.34 18.50
CA LEU A 207 6.32 10.34 17.58
C LEU A 207 5.23 11.18 18.25
N ALA A 208 4.90 10.93 19.52
CA ALA A 208 3.76 11.57 20.19
C ALA A 208 3.96 13.09 20.39
N ASP A 209 5.20 13.55 20.54
CA ASP A 209 5.50 14.98 20.75
C ASP A 209 5.46 15.80 19.44
N THR A 210 5.43 15.15 18.29
CA THR A 210 5.63 15.77 16.97
C THR A 210 4.44 15.62 16.04
N TRP A 211 3.53 14.68 16.32
CA TRP A 211 2.32 14.46 15.55
C TRP A 211 1.08 14.44 16.45
N ASP A 212 0.08 15.22 16.05
CA ASP A 212 -1.25 15.28 16.67
C ASP A 212 -2.32 15.09 15.59
N PHE A 213 -3.38 14.37 15.95
CA PHE A 213 -4.51 14.04 15.09
C PHE A 213 -5.80 14.76 15.52
N THR A 214 -5.71 15.75 16.40
CA THR A 214 -6.88 16.50 16.91
C THR A 214 -7.67 17.17 15.80
N GLU A 215 -7.02 17.82 14.82
CA GLU A 215 -7.73 18.44 13.69
C GLU A 215 -8.42 17.40 12.79
N GLU A 216 -7.77 16.26 12.53
CA GLU A 216 -8.37 15.17 11.77
C GLU A 216 -9.59 14.61 12.52
N SER A 217 -9.48 14.38 13.83
CA SER A 217 -10.58 13.95 14.70
C SER A 217 -11.75 14.94 14.64
N ARG A 218 -11.46 16.26 14.68
CA ARG A 218 -12.46 17.32 14.57
C ARG A 218 -13.19 17.29 13.22
N LEU A 219 -12.47 17.11 12.12
CA LEU A 219 -13.06 17.03 10.78
C LEU A 219 -13.92 15.76 10.59
N VAL A 220 -13.47 14.61 11.07
CA VAL A 220 -14.27 13.38 11.04
C VAL A 220 -15.53 13.56 11.88
N ARG A 221 -15.42 14.07 13.10
CA ARG A 221 -16.60 14.34 13.95
C ARG A 221 -17.60 15.30 13.29
N ALA A 222 -17.12 16.35 12.63
CA ALA A 222 -17.96 17.31 11.91
C ALA A 222 -18.70 16.67 10.72
N SER A 223 -18.15 15.60 10.13
CA SER A 223 -18.81 14.84 9.05
C SER A 223 -19.96 13.96 9.56
N PHE A 224 -20.05 13.77 10.88
CA PHE A 224 -21.04 12.92 11.55
C PHE A 224 -21.71 13.64 12.74
N PRO A 225 -22.41 14.77 12.51
CA PRO A 225 -22.83 15.68 13.59
C PRO A 225 -23.82 15.07 14.59
N ASN A 226 -24.62 14.09 14.16
CA ASN A 226 -25.65 13.43 14.97
C ASN A 226 -25.25 12.03 15.45
N SER A 227 -23.98 11.66 15.27
CA SER A 227 -23.46 10.33 15.57
C SER A 227 -22.83 10.25 16.95
N THR A 228 -22.88 9.07 17.58
CA THR A 228 -22.07 8.79 18.75
C THR A 228 -20.60 8.71 18.31
N PHE A 229 -19.73 9.52 18.92
CA PHE A 229 -18.32 9.62 18.53
C PHE A 229 -17.42 9.27 19.70
N THR A 230 -16.68 8.16 19.57
CA THR A 230 -15.66 7.72 20.54
C THR A 230 -14.27 7.97 19.96
N ARG A 231 -13.39 8.63 20.71
CA ARG A 231 -11.96 8.79 20.37
C ARG A 231 -11.13 7.84 21.23
N LEU A 232 -10.29 7.03 20.60
CA LEU A 232 -9.39 6.08 21.25
C LEU A 232 -7.94 6.41 20.89
N ALA A 233 -7.23 7.04 21.84
CA ALA A 233 -5.86 7.49 21.63
C ALA A 233 -4.84 6.38 21.88
N SER A 234 -4.00 6.12 20.87
CA SER A 234 -2.83 5.23 20.94
C SER A 234 -3.09 3.86 21.60
N PRO A 235 -4.14 3.11 21.21
CA PRO A 235 -4.47 1.86 21.88
C PRO A 235 -3.48 0.74 21.56
N THR A 236 -3.35 -0.19 22.49
CA THR A 236 -2.78 -1.51 22.19
C THR A 236 -3.76 -2.30 21.33
N ARG A 237 -3.27 -3.35 20.64
CA ARG A 237 -4.13 -4.27 19.88
C ARG A 237 -5.22 -4.91 20.75
N ALA A 238 -4.92 -5.20 22.02
CA ALA A 238 -5.89 -5.76 22.96
C ALA A 238 -6.98 -4.74 23.29
N ALA A 239 -6.59 -3.50 23.64
CA ALA A 239 -7.53 -2.44 23.96
C ALA A 239 -8.45 -2.10 22.77
N LEU A 240 -7.90 -1.98 21.56
CA LEU A 240 -8.70 -1.74 20.36
C LEU A 240 -9.71 -2.87 20.13
N ARG A 241 -9.28 -4.13 20.27
CA ARG A 241 -10.18 -5.30 20.14
C ARG A 241 -11.30 -5.27 21.16
N ASP A 242 -11.02 -4.88 22.40
CA ASP A 242 -12.00 -4.86 23.47
C ASP A 242 -13.04 -3.75 23.23
N VAL A 243 -12.60 -2.57 22.78
CA VAL A 243 -13.50 -1.47 22.37
C VAL A 243 -14.36 -1.89 21.17
N LEU A 244 -13.78 -2.50 20.13
CA LEU A 244 -14.53 -2.97 18.97
C LEU A 244 -15.62 -4.00 19.34
N LYS A 245 -15.31 -4.92 20.26
CA LYS A 245 -16.27 -5.92 20.74
C LYS A 245 -17.40 -5.29 21.57
N LYS A 246 -17.04 -4.32 22.42
CA LYS A 246 -17.97 -3.65 23.34
C LYS A 246 -18.89 -2.69 22.61
N GLU A 247 -18.32 -1.78 21.82
CA GLU A 247 -19.05 -0.66 21.21
C GLU A 247 -19.66 -1.01 19.85
N LYS A 248 -19.11 -2.02 19.16
CA LYS A 248 -19.54 -2.45 17.81
C LYS A 248 -19.77 -1.24 16.89
N PRO A 249 -18.77 -0.36 16.71
CA PRO A 249 -18.94 0.86 15.94
C PRO A 249 -19.33 0.52 14.50
N ALA A 250 -20.25 1.30 13.94
CA ALA A 250 -20.63 1.17 12.53
C ALA A 250 -19.55 1.73 11.60
N ILE A 251 -18.76 2.70 12.08
CA ILE A 251 -17.65 3.32 11.34
C ILE A 251 -16.41 3.31 12.24
N VAL A 252 -15.28 2.88 11.67
CA VAL A 252 -13.97 2.99 12.32
C VAL A 252 -13.06 3.83 11.44
N HIS A 253 -12.59 4.96 11.98
CA HIS A 253 -11.58 5.81 11.35
C HIS A 253 -10.23 5.54 12.00
N LEU A 254 -9.22 5.16 11.22
CA LEU A 254 -7.86 4.93 11.71
C LEU A 254 -6.97 6.09 11.25
N ALA A 255 -6.48 6.90 12.19
CA ALA A 255 -5.57 8.02 11.95
C ALA A 255 -4.20 7.70 12.54
N GLY A 256 -3.15 7.62 11.74
CA GLY A 256 -1.83 7.20 12.23
C GLY A 256 -0.88 6.81 11.11
N PHE A 257 0.13 6.03 11.47
CA PHE A 257 1.17 5.59 10.55
C PHE A 257 0.92 4.16 10.09
N ASP A 258 1.21 3.88 8.82
CA ASP A 258 1.43 2.50 8.42
C ASP A 258 2.74 1.97 9.04
N ASN A 259 2.88 0.64 9.09
CA ASN A 259 4.04 -0.01 9.69
C ASN A 259 5.37 0.42 9.06
N HIS A 260 5.42 0.65 7.75
CA HIS A 260 6.67 1.02 7.06
C HIS A 260 7.07 2.44 7.41
N GLN A 261 6.14 3.40 7.24
CA GLN A 261 6.38 4.81 7.53
C GLN A 261 6.71 4.99 9.02
N GLY A 262 5.90 4.41 9.90
CA GLY A 262 6.09 4.57 11.33
C GLY A 262 7.39 3.94 11.84
N LEU A 263 7.76 2.76 11.35
CA LEU A 263 9.05 2.16 11.74
C LEU A 263 10.25 2.90 11.15
N ALA A 264 10.17 3.40 9.92
CA ALA A 264 11.24 4.22 9.33
C ALA A 264 11.47 5.50 10.15
N LEU A 265 10.39 6.15 10.61
CA LEU A 265 10.48 7.34 11.47
C LEU A 265 11.04 7.03 12.86
N VAL A 266 10.72 5.87 13.44
CA VAL A 266 11.14 5.50 14.81
C VAL A 266 12.55 4.90 14.84
N LYS A 267 12.89 4.03 13.89
CA LYS A 267 14.16 3.29 13.87
C LYS A 267 15.23 3.91 12.97
N GLY A 268 14.86 4.82 12.08
CA GLY A 268 15.77 5.42 11.09
C GLY A 268 16.11 4.53 9.91
N GLU A 269 15.56 3.30 9.82
CA GLU A 269 15.80 2.36 8.72
C GLU A 269 14.51 1.63 8.32
N GLU A 270 14.31 1.42 7.01
CA GLU A 270 13.26 0.55 6.48
C GLU A 270 13.68 -0.92 6.67
N ASP A 271 12.90 -1.67 7.45
CA ASP A 271 13.10 -3.11 7.63
C ASP A 271 12.23 -3.88 6.64
N SER A 272 12.89 -4.56 5.68
CA SER A 272 12.24 -5.40 4.66
C SER A 272 11.41 -6.57 5.21
N THR A 273 11.55 -6.90 6.50
CA THR A 273 10.77 -7.93 7.18
C THR A 273 9.49 -7.40 7.82
N THR A 274 9.25 -6.09 7.75
CA THR A 274 8.05 -5.44 8.27
C THR A 274 6.83 -5.87 7.46
N GLN A 275 5.85 -6.46 8.15
CA GLN A 275 4.54 -6.72 7.54
C GLN A 275 3.79 -5.42 7.29
N ASP A 276 3.12 -5.32 6.14
CA ASP A 276 2.17 -4.24 5.85
C ASP A 276 1.09 -4.21 6.94
N GLY A 277 0.65 -3.01 7.32
CA GLY A 277 -0.37 -2.84 8.36
C GLY A 277 -0.36 -1.46 8.97
N TYR A 278 -1.16 -1.31 10.02
CA TYR A 278 -1.29 -0.08 10.79
C TYR A 278 -0.50 -0.19 12.10
N LEU A 279 0.33 0.82 12.37
CA LEU A 279 1.23 0.81 13.50
C LEU A 279 0.47 1.14 14.79
N LEU A 280 0.26 0.11 15.62
CA LEU A 280 -0.35 0.23 16.94
C LEU A 280 0.70 0.33 18.04
N CYS A 281 0.29 0.89 19.18
CA CYS A 281 1.12 0.88 20.38
C CYS A 281 1.41 -0.55 20.84
N LYS A 282 2.66 -0.80 21.23
CA LYS A 282 3.04 -2.03 21.91
C LYS A 282 2.47 -2.01 23.32
N ALA A 283 2.07 -3.18 23.83
CA ALA A 283 1.90 -3.33 25.27
C ALA A 283 3.27 -3.07 25.92
N GLY A 284 3.29 -2.18 26.91
CA GLY A 284 4.46 -1.96 27.77
C GLY A 284 4.76 -3.19 28.63
#